data_AF-A0A6V7KFS4-F1
#
_entry.id   AF-A0A6V7KFS4-F1
#
_cell.length_a   1.000
_cell.length_b   1.000
_cell.length_c   1.000
_cell.angle_alpha   90.00
_cell.angle_beta   90.00
_cell.angle_gamma   90.00
#
_symmetry.space_group_name_H-M   'P 1'
#
loop_
_entity.id
_entity.type
_entity.pdbx_description
1 polymer ?
#
loop_
_entity_poly.entity_id
_entity_poly.type
_entity_poly.pdbx_seq_one_letter_code
_entity_poly.pdbx_strand_id
1 'polypeptide(L)' 'ISSVTLYRHEDPVLGPRTIPSAHDILKGKIAIPTDAVFSINTETKAVSVKTAKTSYDIGSDILYYVNEETS' A
#
# COMPACT_ATOMS: atom_id res chain seq x y z
N ILE A 1 17.85 -7.14 -12.82
CA ILE A 1 17.00 -5.97 -12.51
C ILE A 1 16.02 -6.43 -11.44
N SER A 2 15.99 -5.78 -10.29
CA SER A 2 15.09 -6.11 -9.19
C SER A 2 13.92 -5.14 -9.18
N SER A 3 12.70 -5.65 -8.98
CA SER A 3 11.47 -4.86 -8.93
C SER A 3 10.70 -5.17 -7.66
N VAL A 4 10.05 -4.15 -7.09
CA VAL A 4 9.18 -4.28 -5.92
C VAL A 4 7.76 -3.88 -6.30
N THR A 5 6.78 -4.68 -5.91
CA THR A 5 5.36 -4.36 -6.05
C THR A 5 4.80 -3.92 -4.70
N LEU A 6 4.24 -2.72 -4.65
CA LEU A 6 3.67 -2.15 -3.44
C LEU A 6 2.15 -2.40 -3.39
N TYR A 7 1.63 -2.61 -2.19
CA TYR A 7 0.21 -2.85 -1.94
C TYR A 7 -0.27 -1.95 -0.80
N ARG A 8 -1.51 -1.46 -0.90
CA ARG A 8 -2.21 -0.78 0.20
C ARG A 8 -3.37 -1.64 0.71
N HIS A 9 -3.81 -1.42 1.95
CA HIS A 9 -5.03 -2.06 2.43
C HIS A 9 -6.27 -1.50 1.71
N GLU A 10 -7.22 -2.37 1.41
CA GLU A 10 -8.56 -1.96 1.05
C GLU A 10 -9.29 -1.53 2.33
N ASP A 11 -9.66 -0.25 2.42
CA ASP A 11 -10.47 0.24 3.52
C ASP A 11 -11.94 -0.05 3.25
N PRO A 12 -12.58 -0.93 4.05
CA PRO A 12 -14.00 -1.21 3.89
C PRO A 12 -14.82 0.02 4.27
N VAL A 13 -15.85 0.33 3.48
CA VAL A 13 -16.78 1.43 3.77
C VAL A 13 -17.54 1.16 5.08
N LEU A 14 -17.85 -0.11 5.36
CA LEU A 14 -18.46 -0.59 6.59
C LEU A 14 -17.90 -1.97 6.95
N GLY A 15 -17.36 -2.12 8.15
CA GLY A 15 -16.88 -3.40 8.69
C GLY A 15 -15.38 -3.43 8.99
N PRO A 16 -14.90 -4.53 9.58
CA PRO A 16 -13.49 -4.69 9.91
C PRO A 16 -12.64 -4.88 8.65
N ARG A 17 -11.39 -4.39 8.69
CA ARG A 17 -10.40 -4.70 7.65
C ARG A 17 -10.20 -6.21 7.55
N THR A 18 -10.03 -6.70 6.33
CA THR A 18 -9.72 -8.12 6.12
C THR A 18 -8.30 -8.41 6.60
N ILE A 19 -8.16 -9.40 7.49
CA ILE A 19 -6.86 -9.85 8.01
C ILE A 19 -6.24 -10.83 7.00
N PRO A 20 -5.04 -10.56 6.47
CA PRO A 20 -4.32 -11.50 5.62
C PRO A 20 -3.98 -12.80 6.37
N SER A 21 -3.91 -13.91 5.65
CA SER A 21 -3.50 -15.19 6.22
C SER A 21 -2.15 -15.64 5.64
N ALA A 22 -1.49 -16.61 6.27
CA ALA A 22 -0.25 -17.17 5.73
C ALA A 22 -0.44 -17.78 4.32
N HIS A 23 -1.64 -18.27 4.01
CA HIS A 23 -1.98 -18.85 2.70
C HIS A 23 -2.32 -17.79 1.65
N ASP A 24 -2.73 -16.60 2.09
CA ASP A 24 -3.08 -15.47 1.22
C ASP A 24 -2.73 -14.16 1.92
N ILE A 25 -1.49 -13.75 1.73
CA ILE A 25 -0.92 -12.52 2.31
C ILE A 25 -1.41 -11.26 1.58
N LEU A 26 -2.06 -11.41 0.42
CA LEU A 26 -2.59 -10.32 -0.40
C LEU A 26 -4.08 -10.07 -0.18
N LYS A 27 -4.76 -10.96 0.56
CA LYS A 27 -6.17 -10.79 0.92
C LYS A 27 -6.44 -9.41 1.54
N GLY A 28 -7.41 -8.68 0.97
CA GLY A 28 -7.78 -7.33 1.43
C GLY A 28 -6.74 -6.25 1.13
N LYS A 29 -5.85 -6.49 0.15
CA LYS A 29 -4.89 -5.50 -0.33
C LYS A 29 -5.11 -5.20 -1.81
N ILE A 30 -4.86 -3.95 -2.18
CA ILE A 30 -4.95 -3.44 -3.55
C ILE A 30 -3.53 -3.08 -3.99
N ALA A 31 -3.11 -3.62 -5.14
CA ALA A 31 -1.83 -3.27 -5.74
C ALA A 31 -1.80 -1.77 -6.09
N ILE A 32 -0.71 -1.10 -5.72
CA ILE A 32 -0.48 0.29 -6.09
C ILE A 32 0.04 0.32 -7.53
N PRO A 33 -0.62 1.06 -8.45
CA PRO A 33 -0.15 1.21 -9.82
C PRO A 33 1.29 1.75 -9.90
N THR A 34 2.06 1.34 -10.91
CA THR A 34 3.46 1.76 -11.07
C THR A 34 3.62 3.23 -11.46
N ASP A 35 2.55 3.86 -11.95
CA ASP A 35 2.48 5.28 -12.26
C ASP A 35 1.96 6.13 -11.08
N ALA A 36 1.73 5.51 -9.91
CA ALA A 36 1.24 6.22 -8.74
C ALA A 36 2.33 7.09 -8.09
N VAL A 37 1.92 8.24 -7.56
CA VAL A 37 2.80 9.20 -6.90
C VAL A 37 2.48 9.27 -5.41
N PHE A 38 3.49 9.05 -4.56
CA PHE A 38 3.38 9.29 -3.13
C PHE A 38 3.51 10.79 -2.84
N SER A 39 2.51 11.36 -2.18
CA SER A 39 2.43 12.77 -1.83
C SER A 39 2.43 12.90 -0.31
N ILE A 40 3.35 13.71 0.22
CA ILE A 40 3.46 13.95 1.66
C ILE A 40 2.87 15.33 1.95
N ASN A 41 1.89 15.39 2.85
CA ASN A 41 1.42 16.64 3.42
C ASN A 41 2.15 16.90 4.73
N THR A 42 3.02 17.91 4.77
CA THR A 42 3.85 18.22 5.93
C THR A 42 3.09 18.90 7.07
N GLU A 43 1.95 19.51 6.79
CA GLU A 43 1.09 20.13 7.82
C GLU A 43 0.33 19.05 8.61
N THR A 44 -0.29 18.11 7.88
CA THR A 44 -1.06 17.01 8.49
C THR A 44 -0.22 15.79 8.82
N LYS A 45 1.03 15.75 8.35
CA LYS A 45 1.94 14.59 8.43
C LYS A 45 1.36 13.32 7.81
N ALA A 46 0.49 13.47 6.82
CA ALA A 46 -0.17 12.38 6.12
C ALA A 46 0.53 12.09 4.79
N VAL A 47 0.61 10.80 4.44
CA VAL A 47 1.08 10.30 3.17
C VAL A 47 -0.12 9.82 2.37
N SER A 48 -0.22 10.26 1.12
CA SER A 48 -1.26 9.82 0.20
C SER A 48 -0.65 9.23 -1.06
N VAL A 49 -1.31 8.22 -1.61
CA VAL A 49 -0.99 7.64 -2.91
C VAL A 49 -1.95 8.20 -3.94
N LYS A 50 -1.43 9.00 -4.87
CA LYS A 50 -2.17 9.53 -6.01
C LYS A 50 -2.04 8.59 -7.19
N THR A 51 -3.18 8.12 -7.67
CA THR A 51 -3.32 7.38 -8.93
C THR A 51 -4.02 8.28 -9.95
N ALA A 52 -4.01 7.93 -11.24
CA ALA A 52 -4.69 8.71 -12.28
C ALA A 52 -6.19 8.95 -12.02
N LYS A 53 -6.85 8.09 -11.23
CA LYS A 53 -8.30 8.17 -10.96
C LYS A 53 -8.64 8.79 -9.62
N THR A 54 -7.75 8.71 -8.62
CA THR A 54 -8.07 9.10 -7.24
C THR A 54 -6.83 9.16 -6.34
N SER A 55 -6.98 9.77 -5.16
CA SER A 55 -5.99 9.83 -4.10
C SER A 55 -6.45 9.02 -2.89
N TYR A 56 -5.57 8.20 -2.34
CA TYR A 56 -5.84 7.41 -1.13
C TYR A 56 -4.91 7.83 -0.01
N ASP A 57 -5.45 8.15 1.16
CA ASP A 57 -4.64 8.29 2.37
C ASP A 57 -4.14 6.89 2.78
N ILE A 58 -2.84 6.80 3.08
CA ILE A 58 -2.20 5.55 3.52
C ILE A 58 -1.60 5.68 4.93
N GLY A 59 -1.90 6.77 5.64
CA GLY A 59 -1.41 7.05 6.98
C GLY A 59 -0.12 7.86 6.98
N SER A 60 0.66 7.75 8.06
CA SER A 60 1.89 8.53 8.28
C SER A 60 3.18 7.78 7.90
N ASP A 61 3.13 6.45 7.82
CA ASP A 61 4.31 5.59 7.77
C ASP A 61 4.22 4.57 6.63
N ILE A 62 5.34 4.36 5.92
CA ILE A 62 5.48 3.31 4.91
C ILE A 62 6.45 2.26 5.44
N LEU A 63 5.95 1.04 5.65
CA LEU A 63 6.77 -0.12 5.96
C LEU A 63 6.87 -1.00 4.71
N TYR A 64 8.10 -1.38 4.34
CA TYR A 64 8.36 -2.32 3.25
C TYR A 64 9.40 -3.35 3.67
N TYR A 65 9.34 -4.54 3.08
CA TYR A 65 10.31 -5.61 3.29
C TYR A 65 10.80 -6.09 1.93
N VAL A 66 12.12 -6.16 1.78
CA VAL A 66 12.77 -6.75 0.61
C VAL A 66 13.32 -8.10 1.06
N ASN A 67 12.78 -9.17 0.49
CA ASN A 67 13.30 -10.51 0.71
C ASN A 67 14.33 -10.79 -0.38
N GLU A 68 15.59 -11.02 -0.02
CA GLU A 68 16.57 -11.55 -0.96
C GLU A 68 16.38 -13.06 -1.04
N GLU A 69 15.95 -13.58 -2.19
CA GLU A 69 16.12 -15.01 -2.45
C GLU A 69 17.61 -15.27 -2.64
N THR A 70 18.26 -15.78 -1.59
CA THR A 70 19.57 -16.42 -1.72
C THR A 70 19.33 -17.79 -2.36
N SER A 71 19.76 -17.93 -3.62
CA SER A 71 19.79 -19.22 -4.33
C SER A 71 20.69 -20.24 -3.66
#